data_AF-A0A2N0QVG0-F1
#
_entry.id   AF-A0A2N0QVG0-F1
#
_cell.length_a   1.000
_cell.length_b   1.000
_cell.length_c   1.000
_cell.angle_alpha   90.00
_cell.angle_beta   90.00
_cell.angle_gamma   90.00
#
_symmetry.space_group_name_H-M   'P 1'
#
loop_
_entity.id
_entity.type
_entity.pdbx_description
1 polymer ?
#
loop_
_entity_poly.entity_id
_entity_poly.type
_entity_poly.pdbx_seq_one_letter_code
_entity_poly.pdbx_strand_id
1 'polypeptide(L)'
;MIGKDLFIKIDGGHKTRIQFKLNSSADTHNPNWFVTQGTDCKMMGNKYKPDVGIWFNWPTHAQLSKPYVNACPPPDVYIEVFYNRDPDRGFAFEKLTVIQQNLLAIEFIGIALPDTLGPVRQNPNPGVASVPATPLNPPNVRPSRAPYFVYWNGTNTVYYKIDWNEHLVLLCGWTMELNIVLDTISRP
;
A
#
# COMPACT_ATOMS: atom_id res chain seq x y z
N MET A 1 -29.36 -16.28 10.39
CA MET A 1 -28.15 -17.12 10.59
C MET A 1 -26.95 -16.20 10.57
N ILE A 2 -26.18 -16.16 11.67
CA ILE A 2 -24.86 -15.55 11.73
C ILE A 2 -24.01 -16.29 10.70
N GLY A 3 -23.54 -15.58 9.67
CA GLY A 3 -22.79 -16.14 8.55
C GLY A 3 -21.52 -16.82 9.04
N LYS A 4 -21.18 -17.96 8.42
CA LYS A 4 -20.24 -19.00 8.85
C LYS A 4 -18.74 -18.60 8.79
N ASP A 5 -18.40 -17.33 9.00
CA ASP A 5 -17.01 -16.91 9.11
C ASP A 5 -16.81 -16.14 10.42
N LEU A 6 -16.09 -16.75 11.36
CA LEU A 6 -15.66 -16.10 12.62
C LEU A 6 -14.52 -15.10 12.40
N PHE A 7 -14.05 -14.93 11.17
CA PHE A 7 -13.02 -13.97 10.78
C PHE A 7 -13.58 -13.05 9.70
N ILE A 8 -13.58 -11.75 9.98
CA ILE A 8 -13.70 -10.73 8.93
C ILE A 8 -12.41 -10.81 8.13
N LYS A 9 -12.41 -11.57 7.03
CA LYS A 9 -11.38 -11.68 5.98
C LYS A 9 -10.08 -10.95 6.33
N ILE A 10 -9.30 -11.54 7.26
CA ILE A 10 -8.00 -10.99 7.61
C ILE A 10 -7.08 -11.39 6.47
N ASP A 11 -6.59 -10.38 5.78
CA ASP A 11 -5.55 -10.52 4.77
C ASP A 11 -4.41 -11.41 5.30
N GLY A 12 -3.96 -12.38 4.49
CA GLY A 12 -3.00 -13.40 4.91
C GLY A 12 -1.76 -12.81 5.60
N GLY A 13 -1.07 -13.61 6.43
CA GLY A 13 0.00 -13.11 7.31
C GLY A 13 1.09 -12.28 6.61
N HIS A 14 1.40 -12.57 5.34
CA HIS A 14 2.31 -11.76 4.54
C HIS A 14 1.80 -10.33 4.30
N LYS A 15 0.54 -10.15 3.90
CA LYS A 15 -0.07 -8.83 3.71
C LYS A 15 -0.02 -8.04 5.02
N THR A 16 -0.54 -8.62 6.10
CA THR A 16 -0.57 -7.98 7.43
C THR A 16 0.83 -7.58 7.91
N ARG A 17 1.84 -8.43 7.67
CA ARG A 17 3.23 -8.14 8.05
C ARG A 17 3.86 -7.03 7.20
N ILE A 18 3.56 -6.97 5.90
CA ILE A 18 4.01 -5.88 5.02
C ILE A 18 3.37 -4.57 5.47
N GLN A 19 2.05 -4.55 5.68
CA GLN A 19 1.33 -3.36 6.15
C GLN A 19 1.93 -2.83 7.46
N PHE A 20 2.26 -3.72 8.41
CA PHE A 20 2.88 -3.33 9.68
C PHE A 20 4.25 -2.69 9.48
N LYS A 21 5.10 -3.28 8.64
CA LYS A 21 6.44 -2.75 8.36
C LYS A 21 6.39 -1.41 7.61
N LEU A 22 5.46 -1.26 6.66
CA LEU A 22 5.25 0.00 5.94
C LEU A 22 4.78 1.10 6.91
N ASN A 23 3.80 0.78 7.77
CA ASN A 23 3.33 1.68 8.83
C ASN A 23 4.50 2.13 9.73
N SER A 24 5.26 1.19 10.27
CA SER A 24 6.41 1.50 11.14
C SER A 24 7.50 2.31 10.43
N SER A 25 7.76 2.03 9.15
CA SER A 25 8.77 2.78 8.37
C SER A 25 8.34 4.22 8.12
N ALA A 26 7.08 4.45 7.74
CA ALA A 26 6.55 5.80 7.52
C ALA A 26 6.48 6.61 8.84
N ASP A 27 6.05 5.97 9.93
CA ASP A 27 6.00 6.59 11.27
C ASP A 27 7.40 6.99 11.76
N THR A 28 8.40 6.13 11.51
CA THR A 28 9.81 6.43 11.82
C THR A 28 10.35 7.57 10.96
N HIS A 29 9.97 7.64 9.69
CA HIS A 29 10.40 8.70 8.78
C HIS A 29 9.91 10.07 9.26
N ASN A 30 8.65 10.17 9.71
CA ASN A 30 8.14 11.40 10.29
C ASN A 30 7.10 11.14 11.40
N PRO A 31 7.48 11.25 12.68
CA PRO A 31 6.59 10.97 13.80
C PRO A 31 5.49 12.02 14.01
N ASN A 32 5.51 13.12 13.26
CA ASN A 32 4.42 14.11 13.27
C ASN A 32 3.26 13.71 12.37
N TRP A 33 3.45 12.74 11.47
CA TRP A 33 2.37 12.21 10.65
C TRP A 33 1.50 11.27 11.46
N PHE A 34 0.23 11.19 11.08
CA PHE A 34 -0.63 10.11 11.56
C PHE A 34 -0.52 8.95 10.56
N VAL A 35 0.13 7.87 10.97
CA VAL A 35 0.35 6.67 10.15
C VAL A 35 -0.37 5.51 10.81
N THR A 36 -1.21 4.80 10.06
CA THR A 36 -2.01 3.71 10.64
C THR A 36 -2.44 2.67 9.62
N GLN A 37 -2.65 1.45 10.11
CA GLN A 37 -3.18 0.33 9.32
C GLN A 37 -4.71 0.29 9.40
N GLY A 38 -5.37 -0.03 8.28
CA GLY A 38 -6.78 -0.44 8.27
C GLY A 38 -7.77 0.54 8.89
N THR A 39 -7.46 1.84 8.89
CA THR A 39 -8.34 2.87 9.44
C THR A 39 -9.41 3.24 8.43
N ASP A 40 -10.67 3.08 8.84
CA ASP A 40 -11.81 3.44 8.00
C ASP A 40 -12.01 4.95 7.98
N CYS A 41 -12.35 5.49 6.83
CA CYS A 41 -12.67 6.90 6.67
C CYS A 41 -13.84 7.11 5.69
N LYS A 42 -14.80 7.98 6.04
CA LYS A 42 -15.81 8.46 5.10
C LYS A 42 -15.32 9.72 4.40
N MET A 43 -15.02 9.63 3.11
CA MET A 43 -14.59 10.75 2.27
C MET A 43 -15.63 10.96 1.16
N MET A 44 -16.13 12.20 1.01
CA MET A 44 -17.09 12.56 -0.05
C MET A 44 -18.29 11.60 -0.18
N GLY A 45 -18.78 11.07 0.94
CA GLY A 45 -19.90 10.12 0.96
C GLY A 45 -19.52 8.65 0.81
N ASN A 46 -18.33 8.34 0.31
CA ASN A 46 -17.81 6.98 0.13
C ASN A 46 -17.01 6.52 1.37
N LYS A 47 -17.03 5.22 1.63
CA LYS A 47 -16.21 4.60 2.68
C LYS A 47 -14.92 4.10 2.07
N TYR A 48 -13.80 4.57 2.61
CA TYR A 48 -12.47 4.14 2.22
C TYR A 48 -11.78 3.48 3.41
N LYS A 49 -10.92 2.51 3.12
CA LYS A 49 -10.12 1.82 4.11
C LYS A 49 -8.81 1.42 3.42
N PRO A 50 -7.78 2.27 3.48
CA PRO A 50 -6.46 1.87 3.04
C PRO A 50 -5.94 0.75 3.93
N ASP A 51 -5.09 -0.11 3.35
CA ASP A 51 -4.33 -1.08 4.13
C ASP A 51 -3.34 -0.35 5.06
N VAL A 52 -2.69 0.70 4.52
CA VAL A 52 -1.90 1.68 5.29
C VAL A 52 -2.24 3.08 4.77
N GLY A 53 -2.67 3.97 5.67
CA GLY A 53 -2.91 5.37 5.37
C GLY A 53 -1.91 6.28 6.10
N ILE A 54 -1.47 7.33 5.42
CA ILE A 54 -0.58 8.36 5.96
C ILE A 54 -1.28 9.71 5.82
N TRP A 55 -1.40 10.43 6.92
CA TRP A 55 -1.90 11.80 6.95
C TRP A 55 -0.81 12.73 7.49
N PHE A 56 -0.45 13.76 6.73
CA PHE A 56 0.53 14.76 7.14
C PHE A 56 0.00 15.64 8.26
N ASN A 57 -1.31 15.83 8.30
CA ASN A 57 -2.03 16.49 9.38
C ASN A 57 -2.91 15.48 10.09
N TRP A 58 -2.81 15.45 11.42
CA TRP A 58 -3.64 14.59 12.24
C TRP A 58 -5.13 14.87 12.02
N PRO A 59 -5.94 13.83 11.70
CA PRO A 59 -7.39 13.97 11.79
C PRO A 59 -7.78 14.34 13.23
N THR A 60 -8.85 15.13 13.37
CA THR A 60 -9.34 15.54 14.68
C THR A 60 -9.78 14.34 15.53
N HIS A 61 -9.81 14.51 16.85
CA HIS A 61 -10.27 13.45 17.76
C HIS A 61 -11.67 12.92 17.39
N ALA A 62 -12.59 13.80 16.96
CA ALA A 62 -13.93 13.40 16.53
C ALA A 62 -13.91 12.56 15.24
N GLN A 63 -13.04 12.90 14.29
CA GLN A 63 -12.84 12.12 13.06
C GLN A 63 -12.24 10.74 13.37
N LEU A 64 -11.23 10.67 14.23
CA LEU A 64 -10.61 9.40 14.62
C LEU A 64 -11.57 8.49 15.40
N SER A 65 -12.38 9.07 16.28
CA SER A 65 -13.28 8.30 17.16
C SER A 65 -14.56 7.85 16.44
N LYS A 66 -15.04 8.63 15.47
CA LYS A 66 -16.32 8.38 14.76
C LYS A 66 -16.21 8.73 13.25
N PRO A 67 -15.35 8.03 12.47
CA PRO A 67 -15.02 8.42 11.09
C PRO A 67 -16.17 8.31 10.08
N TYR A 68 -17.27 7.64 10.44
CA TYR A 68 -18.47 7.55 9.61
C TYR A 68 -19.49 8.65 9.88
N VAL A 69 -19.45 9.25 11.07
CA VAL A 69 -20.30 10.37 11.47
C VAL A 69 -19.60 11.69 11.12
N ASN A 70 -18.31 11.77 11.44
CA ASN A 70 -17.47 12.92 11.18
C ASN A 70 -16.61 12.62 9.96
N ALA A 71 -16.91 13.25 8.82
CA ALA A 71 -16.13 13.10 7.61
C ALA A 71 -14.66 13.42 7.88
N CYS A 72 -13.78 12.51 7.50
CA CYS A 72 -12.34 12.60 7.70
C CYS A 72 -11.64 13.01 6.39
N PRO A 73 -10.49 13.67 6.47
CA PRO A 73 -9.72 13.99 5.29
C PRO A 73 -9.22 12.69 4.62
N PRO A 74 -9.06 12.68 3.29
CA PRO A 74 -8.29 11.63 2.62
C PRO A 74 -6.87 11.56 3.19
N PRO A 75 -6.25 10.37 3.25
CA PRO A 75 -4.82 10.28 3.51
C PRO A 75 -4.08 10.93 2.36
N ASP A 76 -2.94 11.54 2.68
CA ASP A 76 -2.01 12.08 1.70
C ASP A 76 -1.29 10.94 0.95
N VAL A 77 -1.06 9.80 1.61
CA VAL A 77 -0.57 8.57 0.99
C VAL A 77 -1.51 7.39 1.29
N TYR A 78 -1.97 6.72 0.24
CA TYR A 78 -2.91 5.61 0.29
C TYR A 78 -2.25 4.33 -0.24
N ILE A 79 -2.06 3.34 0.63
CA ILE A 79 -1.40 2.08 0.25
C ILE A 79 -2.40 0.92 0.29
N GLU A 80 -2.36 0.08 -0.75
CA GLU A 80 -3.08 -1.19 -0.85
C GLU A 80 -2.10 -2.31 -1.13
N VAL A 81 -2.16 -3.39 -0.36
CA VAL A 81 -1.42 -4.61 -0.63
C VAL A 81 -2.42 -5.64 -1.15
N PHE A 82 -2.11 -6.34 -2.22
CA PHE A 82 -3.03 -7.33 -2.82
C PHE A 82 -2.28 -8.47 -3.48
N TYR A 83 -2.86 -9.65 -3.53
CA TYR A 83 -2.36 -10.75 -4.35
C TYR A 83 -2.67 -10.48 -5.83
N ASN A 84 -1.72 -10.79 -6.71
CA ASN A 84 -1.86 -10.66 -8.17
C ASN A 84 -2.75 -11.76 -8.76
N ARG A 85 -3.91 -11.99 -8.15
CA ARG A 85 -4.99 -12.87 -8.59
C ARG A 85 -6.32 -12.18 -8.37
N ASP A 86 -7.30 -12.51 -9.20
CA ASP A 86 -8.66 -12.01 -8.99
C ASP A 86 -9.35 -12.86 -7.91
N PRO A 87 -10.23 -12.26 -7.08
CA PRO A 87 -10.74 -10.90 -7.22
C PRO A 87 -9.88 -9.80 -6.56
N ASP A 88 -8.83 -10.15 -5.81
CA ASP A 88 -8.05 -9.20 -4.99
C ASP A 88 -7.42 -8.09 -5.83
N ARG A 89 -6.76 -8.48 -6.93
CA ARG A 89 -6.22 -7.55 -7.92
C ARG A 89 -7.29 -6.65 -8.53
N GLY A 90 -8.40 -7.23 -8.99
CA GLY A 90 -9.53 -6.48 -9.55
C GLY A 90 -10.00 -5.37 -8.61
N PHE A 91 -10.23 -5.71 -7.33
CA PHE A 91 -10.65 -4.74 -6.32
C PHE A 91 -9.62 -3.63 -6.07
N ALA A 92 -8.32 -3.95 -6.06
CA ALA A 92 -7.28 -2.93 -5.90
C ALA A 92 -7.29 -1.91 -7.05
N PHE A 93 -7.53 -2.35 -8.29
CA PHE A 93 -7.60 -1.45 -9.46
C PHE A 93 -8.92 -0.68 -9.55
N GLU A 94 -10.03 -1.25 -9.08
CA GLU A 94 -11.28 -0.51 -8.90
C GLU A 94 -11.08 0.63 -7.88
N LYS A 95 -10.44 0.34 -6.74
CA LYS A 95 -10.06 1.38 -5.76
C LYS A 95 -9.19 2.46 -6.37
N LEU A 96 -8.13 2.09 -7.11
CA LEU A 96 -7.27 3.05 -7.81
C LEU A 96 -8.10 3.95 -8.76
N THR A 97 -9.00 3.37 -9.54
CA THR A 97 -9.85 4.14 -10.47
C THR A 97 -10.72 5.16 -9.74
N VAL A 98 -11.35 4.74 -8.63
CA VAL A 98 -12.15 5.64 -7.79
C VAL A 98 -11.29 6.75 -7.19
N ILE A 99 -10.10 6.41 -6.69
CA ILE A 99 -9.13 7.37 -6.14
C ILE A 99 -8.72 8.40 -7.20
N GLN A 100 -8.37 7.95 -8.41
CA GLN A 100 -7.98 8.83 -9.50
C GLN A 100 -9.08 9.81 -9.93
N GLN A 101 -10.34 9.41 -9.82
CA GLN A 101 -11.47 10.27 -10.18
C GLN A 101 -11.83 11.30 -9.11
N ASN A 102 -11.56 11.00 -7.83
CA ASN A 102 -12.11 11.75 -6.71
C ASN A 102 -11.05 12.42 -5.83
N LEU A 103 -9.80 11.92 -5.81
CA LEU A 103 -8.77 12.27 -4.83
C LEU A 103 -7.44 12.61 -5.53
N LEU A 104 -7.42 13.68 -6.32
CA LEU A 104 -6.25 14.07 -7.13
C LEU A 104 -5.00 14.48 -6.34
N ALA A 105 -5.15 14.80 -5.07
CA ALA A 105 -4.06 15.30 -4.21
C ALA A 105 -3.38 14.20 -3.39
N ILE A 106 -3.62 12.92 -3.69
CA ILE A 106 -3.04 11.80 -2.93
C ILE A 106 -2.00 11.03 -3.73
N GLU A 107 -1.02 10.49 -3.05
CA GLU A 107 -0.13 9.46 -3.58
C GLU A 107 -0.73 8.08 -3.33
N PHE A 108 -0.95 7.29 -4.38
CA PHE A 108 -1.43 5.91 -4.26
C PHE A 108 -0.32 4.92 -4.57
N ILE A 109 -0.19 3.89 -3.72
CA ILE A 109 0.70 2.76 -3.95
C ILE A 109 -0.09 1.46 -3.87
N GLY A 110 -0.14 0.71 -4.97
CA GLY A 110 -0.69 -0.64 -5.00
C GLY A 110 0.45 -1.66 -5.09
N ILE A 111 0.62 -2.51 -4.07
CA ILE A 111 1.66 -3.52 -3.99
C ILE A 111 1.08 -4.89 -4.33
N ALA A 112 1.46 -5.43 -5.49
CA ALA A 112 1.02 -6.74 -5.95
C ALA A 112 1.97 -7.85 -5.47
N LEU A 113 1.44 -8.80 -4.71
CA LEU A 113 2.13 -9.97 -4.21
C LEU A 113 1.92 -11.18 -5.13
N PRO A 114 2.89 -12.11 -5.26
CA PRO A 114 2.67 -13.35 -5.98
C PRO A 114 1.63 -14.22 -5.28
N ASP A 115 0.77 -14.88 -6.06
CA ASP A 115 -0.17 -15.91 -5.58
C ASP A 115 0.43 -17.31 -5.74
N THR A 116 1.65 -17.49 -5.24
CA THR A 116 2.37 -18.75 -5.33
C THR A 116 2.47 -19.40 -3.96
N LEU A 117 2.47 -20.73 -3.92
CA LEU A 117 2.61 -21.50 -2.67
C LEU A 117 4.03 -21.47 -2.10
N GLY A 118 5.03 -21.13 -2.90
CA GLY A 118 6.44 -21.09 -2.50
C GLY A 118 6.96 -19.67 -2.25
N PRO A 119 7.97 -19.52 -1.37
CA PRO A 119 8.61 -18.23 -1.12
C PRO A 119 9.37 -17.75 -2.36
N VAL A 120 9.50 -16.43 -2.50
CA VAL A 120 10.44 -15.85 -3.48
C VAL A 120 11.89 -16.08 -3.02
N ARG A 121 12.84 -16.03 -3.96
CA ARG A 121 14.27 -16.20 -3.64
C ARG A 121 14.71 -15.12 -2.64
N GLN A 122 15.46 -15.54 -1.62
CA GLN A 122 16.05 -14.64 -0.62
C GLN A 122 17.04 -13.64 -1.24
N ASN A 123 17.29 -12.54 -0.53
CA ASN A 123 18.20 -11.49 -0.95
C ASN A 123 19.61 -12.05 -1.17
N PRO A 124 20.16 -12.02 -2.40
CA PRO A 124 21.50 -12.51 -2.66
C PRO A 124 22.60 -11.61 -2.07
N ASN A 125 22.29 -10.34 -1.78
CA ASN A 125 23.24 -9.33 -1.31
C ASN A 125 22.67 -8.55 -0.12
N PRO A 126 22.48 -9.18 1.05
CA PRO A 126 21.95 -8.51 2.23
C PRO A 126 22.93 -7.44 2.75
N GLY A 127 22.39 -6.29 3.18
CA GLY A 127 23.17 -5.20 3.77
C GLY A 127 23.78 -4.21 2.77
N VAL A 128 23.57 -4.41 1.47
CA VAL A 128 23.94 -3.42 0.44
C VAL A 128 22.97 -2.24 0.50
N ALA A 129 23.49 -1.03 0.27
CA ALA A 129 22.68 0.18 0.20
C ALA A 129 21.64 0.08 -0.93
N SER A 130 20.42 0.53 -0.67
CA SER A 130 19.35 0.50 -1.66
C SER A 130 19.55 1.58 -2.72
N VAL A 131 19.08 1.32 -3.93
CA VAL A 131 19.07 2.28 -5.05
C VAL A 131 17.65 2.61 -5.49
N PRO A 132 17.40 3.76 -6.15
CA PRO A 132 16.07 4.06 -6.65
C PRO A 132 15.56 3.01 -7.63
N ALA A 133 14.32 2.56 -7.43
CA ALA A 133 13.64 1.64 -8.31
C ALA A 133 13.43 2.28 -9.69
N THR A 134 13.65 1.49 -10.75
CA THR A 134 13.50 1.98 -12.13
C THR A 134 12.09 1.70 -12.64
N PRO A 135 11.37 2.71 -13.19
CA PRO A 135 10.06 2.48 -13.76
C PRO A 135 10.15 1.58 -14.98
N LEU A 136 9.10 0.79 -15.23
CA LEU A 136 9.03 -0.02 -16.42
C LEU A 136 8.98 0.85 -17.68
N ASN A 137 9.40 0.26 -18.80
CA ASN A 137 9.29 0.88 -20.12
C ASN A 137 8.48 -0.04 -21.05
N PRO A 138 7.29 0.38 -21.51
CA PRO A 138 6.60 1.63 -21.17
C PRO A 138 6.07 1.68 -19.72
N PRO A 139 5.99 2.87 -19.09
CA PRO A 139 5.73 3.03 -17.65
C PRO A 139 4.30 2.68 -17.22
N ASN A 140 3.35 2.73 -18.14
CA ASN A 140 1.94 2.49 -17.89
C ASN A 140 1.50 1.04 -18.18
N VAL A 141 2.44 0.14 -18.49
CA VAL A 141 2.14 -1.26 -18.74
C VAL A 141 2.38 -2.08 -17.48
N ARG A 142 1.29 -2.62 -16.94
CA ARG A 142 1.28 -3.48 -15.76
C ARG A 142 2.02 -4.80 -16.02
N PRO A 143 2.92 -5.23 -15.13
CA PRO A 143 3.49 -6.58 -15.17
C PRO A 143 2.43 -7.68 -15.10
N SER A 144 2.62 -8.75 -15.86
CA SER A 144 1.79 -9.95 -15.74
C SER A 144 2.10 -10.75 -14.48
N ARG A 145 3.34 -10.67 -13.97
CA ARG A 145 3.82 -11.43 -12.81
C ARG A 145 4.22 -10.50 -11.68
N ALA A 146 3.84 -10.88 -10.47
CA ALA A 146 4.27 -10.27 -9.21
C ALA A 146 5.60 -10.88 -8.71
N PRO A 147 6.33 -10.19 -7.81
CA PRO A 147 5.96 -8.92 -7.18
C PRO A 147 6.20 -7.68 -8.06
N TYR A 148 5.28 -6.73 -7.99
CA TYR A 148 5.38 -5.40 -8.62
C TYR A 148 4.62 -4.38 -7.78
N PHE A 149 4.84 -3.10 -8.01
CA PHE A 149 3.93 -2.07 -7.52
C PHE A 149 3.48 -1.13 -8.63
N VAL A 150 2.30 -0.55 -8.41
CA VAL A 150 1.79 0.60 -9.15
C VAL A 150 1.87 1.82 -8.25
N TYR A 151 2.40 2.91 -8.78
CA TYR A 151 2.50 4.19 -8.11
C TYR A 151 1.74 5.23 -8.92
N TRP A 152 0.87 5.98 -8.26
CA TRP A 152 0.19 7.13 -8.84
C TRP A 152 0.41 8.36 -7.96
N ASN A 153 0.91 9.42 -8.55
CA ASN A 153 1.34 10.63 -7.85
C ASN A 153 0.35 11.81 -8.01
N GLY A 154 -0.93 11.51 -8.21
CA GLY A 154 -1.95 12.49 -8.57
C GLY A 154 -2.05 12.78 -10.08
N THR A 155 -0.99 12.49 -10.87
CA THR A 155 -0.97 12.77 -12.31
C THR A 155 -0.68 11.52 -13.15
N ASN A 156 0.43 10.84 -12.89
CA ASN A 156 0.93 9.74 -13.72
C ASN A 156 0.80 8.40 -12.99
N THR A 157 0.34 7.37 -13.70
CA THR A 157 0.39 5.99 -13.21
C THR A 157 1.63 5.30 -13.77
N VAL A 158 2.47 4.79 -12.89
CA VAL A 158 3.75 4.16 -13.23
C VAL A 158 3.86 2.80 -12.55
N TYR A 159 4.33 1.80 -13.29
CA TYR A 159 4.57 0.46 -12.77
C TYR A 159 6.06 0.17 -12.62
N TYR A 160 6.38 -0.62 -11.59
CA TYR A 160 7.73 -1.03 -11.24
C TYR A 160 7.73 -2.51 -10.91
N LYS A 161 8.76 -3.24 -11.32
CA LYS A 161 9.05 -4.54 -10.70
C LYS A 161 9.63 -4.29 -9.31
N ILE A 162 9.35 -5.19 -8.38
CA ILE A 162 9.98 -5.17 -7.06
C ILE A 162 11.23 -6.03 -7.13
N ASP A 163 12.39 -5.43 -6.87
CA ASP A 163 13.67 -6.13 -6.78
C ASP A 163 14.38 -5.84 -5.44
N TRP A 164 15.37 -6.66 -5.13
CA TRP A 164 16.15 -6.55 -3.89
C TRP A 164 17.03 -5.31 -3.89
N ASN A 165 17.13 -4.67 -2.72
CA ASN A 165 17.93 -3.48 -2.48
C ASN A 165 17.54 -2.31 -3.40
N GLU A 166 16.25 -2.19 -3.67
CA GLU A 166 15.67 -1.03 -4.33
C GLU A 166 14.72 -0.27 -3.39
N HIS A 167 14.49 1.01 -3.66
CA HIS A 167 13.54 1.84 -2.93
C HIS A 167 12.74 2.76 -3.85
N LEU A 168 11.56 3.17 -3.40
CA LEU A 168 10.79 4.25 -4.02
C LEU A 168 10.87 5.50 -3.13
N VAL A 169 11.20 6.64 -3.71
CA VAL A 169 11.08 7.94 -3.03
C VAL A 169 9.74 8.57 -3.41
N LEU A 170 8.87 8.77 -2.42
CA LEU A 170 7.57 9.43 -2.58
C LEU A 170 7.74 10.96 -2.64
N LEU A 171 6.72 11.67 -3.13
CA LEU A 171 6.72 13.15 -3.16
C LEU A 171 6.83 13.74 -1.75
N CYS A 172 6.29 13.05 -0.75
CA CYS A 172 6.40 13.44 0.65
C CYS A 172 7.80 13.27 1.27
N GLY A 173 8.77 12.76 0.50
CA GLY A 173 10.15 12.54 0.94
C GLY A 173 10.38 11.20 1.65
N TRP A 174 9.33 10.41 1.88
CA TRP A 174 9.48 9.07 2.45
C TRP A 174 10.14 8.12 1.45
N THR A 175 11.23 7.49 1.88
CA THR A 175 11.88 6.39 1.15
C THR A 175 11.27 5.05 1.56
N MET A 176 10.43 4.49 0.69
CA MET A 176 9.85 3.17 0.86
C MET A 176 10.82 2.08 0.37
N GLU A 177 11.48 1.39 1.30
CA GLU A 177 12.38 0.28 1.02
C GLU A 177 11.62 -0.95 0.49
N LEU A 178 11.95 -1.42 -0.72
CA LEU A 178 11.27 -2.57 -1.33
C LEU A 178 11.62 -3.90 -0.65
N ASN A 179 12.75 -3.94 0.06
CA ASN A 179 13.12 -5.07 0.93
C ASN A 179 12.03 -5.37 1.98
N ILE A 180 11.22 -4.38 2.40
CA ILE A 180 10.08 -4.60 3.31
C ILE A 180 9.13 -5.67 2.77
N VAL A 181 8.86 -5.63 1.46
CA VAL A 181 7.98 -6.58 0.76
C VAL A 181 8.70 -7.92 0.63
N LEU A 182 9.88 -7.92 0.00
CA LEU A 182 10.58 -9.14 -0.37
C LEU A 182 11.03 -9.97 0.86
N ASP A 183 11.54 -9.33 1.93
CA ASP A 183 11.90 -10.00 3.18
C ASP A 183 10.72 -10.72 3.85
N THR A 184 9.50 -10.29 3.53
CA THR A 184 8.28 -10.87 4.08
C THR A 184 7.83 -12.06 3.25
N ILE A 185 7.82 -11.95 1.92
CA ILE A 185 7.36 -13.02 1.01
C ILE A 185 8.45 -14.04 0.66
N SER A 186 9.70 -13.82 1.08
CA SER A 186 10.81 -14.79 0.96
C SER A 186 10.93 -15.71 2.17
N ARG A 187 10.09 -15.54 3.20
CA ARG A 187 10.09 -16.38 4.39
C ARG A 187 9.23 -17.64 4.17
N PRO A 188 9.59 -18.77 4.81
CA PRO A 188 8.77 -19.98 4.80
C PRO A 188 7.38 -19.77 5.41
#